data_AF-A0A2T4T4A0-F1
#
_entry.id   AF-A0A2T4T4A0-F1
#
_cell.length_a   1.000
_cell.length_b   1.000
_cell.length_c   1.000
_cell.angle_alpha   90.00
_cell.angle_beta   90.00
_cell.angle_gamma   90.00
#
_symmetry.space_group_name_H-M   'P 1'
#
loop_
_entity.id
_entity.type
_entity.pdbx_description
1 polymer ?
#
loop_
_entity_poly.entity_id
_entity_poly.type
_entity_poly.pdbx_seq_one_letter_code
_entity_poly.pdbx_strand_id
1 'polypeptide(L)'
;MCRRILNIVVLLFCSLLTSCLGVFYIDLGNHYAWLEDRIIVKIKEETENSLFYDLLIRPQVLNYGYDNKFIIAYQLYDGSEWYDSNQIAEEKDSLLIQFAKLKEMKHCYWIIDKETGQVIGPMRKLEFDRKCEALHVKAKMRHFHEKKFWEGMSMEDIDPDSTQRKIMDAAMDTVTKGSSAQ
;
A
#
# COMPACT_ATOMS: atom_id res chain seq x y z
N MET A 1 52.43 -4.60 15.79
CA MET A 1 51.88 -5.30 14.61
C MET A 1 50.46 -5.86 14.82
N CYS A 2 50.06 -6.25 16.04
CA CYS A 2 48.74 -6.85 16.30
C CYS A 2 47.50 -5.96 16.00
N ARG A 3 47.57 -4.63 16.19
CA ARG A 3 46.43 -3.72 15.92
C ARG A 3 46.07 -3.60 14.42
N ARG A 4 47.05 -3.73 13.52
CA ARG A 4 46.81 -3.66 12.07
C ARG A 4 46.12 -4.93 11.55
N ILE A 5 46.52 -6.09 12.09
CA ILE A 5 45.92 -7.38 11.75
C ILE A 5 44.47 -7.44 12.25
N LEU A 6 44.19 -6.98 13.48
CA LEU A 6 42.83 -6.93 14.02
C LEU A 6 41.90 -6.03 13.17
N ASN A 7 42.36 -4.85 12.75
CA ASN A 7 41.57 -3.96 11.89
C ASN A 7 41.29 -4.56 10.50
N ILE A 8 42.25 -5.27 9.92
CA ILE A 8 42.06 -5.94 8.63
C ILE A 8 41.06 -7.09 8.75
N VAL A 9 41.13 -7.88 9.83
CA VAL A 9 40.16 -8.95 10.11
C VAL A 9 38.75 -8.40 10.32
N VAL A 10 38.61 -7.31 11.07
CA VAL A 10 37.30 -6.65 11.29
C VAL A 10 36.74 -6.09 9.98
N LEU A 11 37.57 -5.42 9.16
CA LEU A 11 37.13 -4.89 7.86
C LEU A 11 36.72 -6.01 6.89
N LEU A 12 37.47 -7.11 6.83
CA LEU A 12 37.12 -8.30 6.03
C LEU A 12 35.80 -8.92 6.50
N PHE A 13 35.59 -9.02 7.82
CA PHE A 13 34.35 -9.55 8.39
C PHE A 13 33.15 -8.63 8.11
N CYS A 14 33.33 -7.30 8.17
CA CYS A 14 32.30 -6.33 7.78
C CYS A 14 31.97 -6.43 6.28
N SER A 15 32.96 -6.58 5.40
CA SER A 15 32.72 -6.76 3.96
C SER A 15 32.03 -8.09 3.61
N LEU A 16 32.36 -9.17 4.34
CA LEU A 16 31.72 -10.48 4.20
C LEU A 16 30.27 -10.46 4.72
N LEU A 17 30.00 -9.73 5.79
CA LEU A 17 28.64 -9.54 6.30
C LEU A 17 27.78 -8.71 5.35
N THR A 18 28.35 -7.73 4.65
CA THR A 18 27.61 -6.94 3.66
C THR A 18 27.35 -7.69 2.35
N SER A 19 28.21 -8.63 1.96
CA SER A 19 27.98 -9.48 0.77
C SER A 19 26.95 -10.59 0.98
N CYS A 20 26.47 -10.79 2.21
CA CYS A 20 25.39 -11.73 2.54
C CYS A 20 24.05 -11.03 2.79
N LEU A 21 23.97 -9.72 2.56
CA LEU A 21 22.73 -8.97 2.66
C LEU A 21 21.96 -9.18 1.35
N GLY A 22 21.23 -10.30 1.28
CA GLY A 22 20.27 -10.55 0.22
C GLY A 22 19.24 -9.42 0.09
N VAL A 23 18.41 -9.47 -0.96
CA VAL A 23 17.40 -8.43 -1.20
C VAL A 23 16.42 -8.40 -0.03
N PHE A 24 16.34 -7.26 0.68
CA PHE A 24 15.45 -7.11 1.83
C PHE A 24 14.02 -6.83 1.37
N TYR A 25 13.12 -7.76 1.68
CA TYR A 25 11.69 -7.59 1.47
C TYR A 25 10.88 -8.27 2.57
N ILE A 26 9.63 -7.84 2.72
CA ILE A 26 8.67 -8.52 3.57
C ILE A 26 7.88 -9.49 2.69
N ASP A 27 8.07 -10.78 2.92
CA ASP A 27 7.33 -11.84 2.22
C ASP A 27 5.85 -11.78 2.59
N LEU A 28 5.01 -11.57 1.58
CA LEU A 28 3.57 -11.56 1.71
C LEU A 28 2.97 -12.93 1.34
N GLY A 29 3.79 -13.92 0.94
CA GLY A 29 3.39 -15.26 0.49
C GLY A 29 3.02 -15.30 -1.00
N ASN A 30 3.06 -16.50 -1.59
CA ASN A 30 2.79 -16.76 -3.01
C ASN A 30 3.64 -15.91 -3.98
N HIS A 31 4.92 -15.70 -3.64
CA HIS A 31 5.86 -14.84 -4.37
C HIS A 31 5.47 -13.36 -4.40
N TYR A 32 4.60 -12.88 -3.51
CA TYR A 32 4.33 -11.45 -3.37
C TYR A 32 5.21 -10.86 -2.27
N ALA A 33 5.69 -9.64 -2.50
CA ALA A 33 6.57 -8.97 -1.55
C ALA A 33 6.22 -7.49 -1.41
N TRP A 34 6.45 -6.95 -0.22
CA TRP A 34 6.54 -5.52 0.03
C TRP A 34 8.01 -5.14 0.12
N LEU A 35 8.45 -4.19 -0.71
CA LEU A 35 9.85 -3.73 -0.75
C LEU A 35 10.03 -2.43 0.03
N GLU A 36 11.28 -2.12 0.39
CA GLU A 36 11.65 -0.91 1.15
C GLU A 36 11.17 0.40 0.49
N ASP A 37 11.06 0.42 -0.83
CA ASP A 37 10.51 1.54 -1.62
C ASP A 37 8.99 1.73 -1.44
N ARG A 38 8.37 0.99 -0.52
CA ARG A 38 6.93 1.03 -0.22
C ARG A 38 6.09 0.67 -1.44
N ILE A 39 6.54 -0.34 -2.18
CA ILE A 39 5.84 -0.94 -3.32
C ILE A 39 5.40 -2.35 -3.00
N ILE A 40 4.36 -2.81 -3.71
CA ILE A 40 3.98 -4.22 -3.71
C ILE A 40 4.28 -4.80 -5.09
N VAL A 41 4.96 -5.94 -5.09
CA VAL A 41 5.46 -6.60 -6.29
C VAL A 41 5.11 -8.09 -6.27
N LYS A 42 5.15 -8.72 -7.45
CA LYS A 42 5.19 -10.17 -7.59
C LYS A 42 6.57 -10.60 -8.08
N ILE A 43 7.28 -11.34 -7.26
CA ILE A 43 8.59 -11.90 -7.56
C ILE A 43 8.44 -12.94 -8.68
N LYS A 44 9.18 -12.72 -9.77
CA LYS A 44 9.34 -13.66 -10.87
C LYS A 44 10.52 -14.59 -10.63
N GLU A 45 11.64 -14.02 -10.17
CA GLU A 45 12.88 -14.73 -9.94
C GLU A 45 13.69 -14.01 -8.86
N GLU A 46 14.33 -14.79 -7.99
CA GLU A 46 15.28 -14.31 -6.99
C GLU A 46 16.63 -15.00 -7.24
N THR A 47 17.67 -14.19 -7.35
CA THR A 47 19.07 -14.62 -7.44
C THR A 47 19.80 -14.14 -6.20
N GLU A 48 21.03 -14.62 -5.97
CA GLU A 48 21.83 -14.23 -4.79
C GLU A 48 21.95 -12.70 -4.60
N ASN A 49 21.92 -11.92 -5.70
CA ASN A 49 22.17 -10.48 -5.68
C ASN A 49 21.08 -9.64 -6.37
N SER A 50 19.99 -10.24 -6.83
CA SER A 50 19.00 -9.52 -7.63
C SER A 50 17.62 -10.13 -7.53
N LEU A 51 16.61 -9.25 -7.54
CA LEU A 51 15.19 -9.61 -7.52
C LEU A 51 14.55 -9.13 -8.82
N PHE A 52 14.00 -10.06 -9.59
CA PHE A 52 13.20 -9.77 -10.77
C PHE A 52 11.74 -9.88 -10.40
N TYR A 53 10.95 -8.85 -10.73
CA TYR A 53 9.56 -8.77 -10.27
C TYR A 53 8.68 -7.96 -11.22
N ASP A 54 7.38 -8.20 -11.11
CA ASP A 54 6.33 -7.35 -11.67
C ASP A 54 5.90 -6.33 -10.63
N LEU A 55 5.94 -5.04 -10.99
CA LEU A 55 5.41 -3.97 -10.16
C LEU A 55 3.88 -3.98 -10.21
N LEU A 56 3.22 -4.15 -9.06
CA LEU A 56 1.76 -4.20 -8.99
C LEU A 56 1.17 -2.90 -8.46
N ILE A 57 1.76 -2.36 -7.39
CA ILE A 57 1.33 -1.09 -6.80
C ILE A 57 2.58 -0.21 -6.69
N ARG A 58 2.47 0.98 -7.30
CA ARG A 58 3.52 2.01 -7.27
C ARG A 58 3.86 2.47 -5.85
N PRO A 59 4.97 3.20 -5.64
CA PRO A 59 5.42 3.58 -4.31
C PRO A 59 4.38 4.30 -3.46
N GLN A 60 4.67 4.41 -2.17
CA GLN A 60 3.82 5.00 -1.13
C GLN A 60 2.66 4.11 -0.65
N VAL A 61 2.84 2.80 -0.67
CA VAL A 61 2.03 1.88 0.12
C VAL A 61 2.39 2.04 1.59
N LEU A 62 1.59 2.82 2.32
CA LEU A 62 1.86 3.18 3.72
C LEU A 62 1.33 2.16 4.72
N ASN A 63 0.36 1.34 4.31
CA ASN A 63 -0.22 0.31 5.14
C ASN A 63 -0.64 -0.87 4.28
N TYR A 64 -0.53 -2.07 4.82
CA TYR A 64 -0.99 -3.28 4.15
C TYR A 64 -1.38 -4.34 5.19
N GLY A 65 -2.17 -5.29 4.73
CA GLY A 65 -2.51 -6.51 5.45
C GLY A 65 -2.60 -7.65 4.45
N TYR A 66 -2.41 -8.88 4.90
CA TYR A 66 -2.54 -10.04 4.02
C TYR A 66 -3.00 -11.27 4.80
N ASP A 67 -3.69 -12.16 4.09
CA ASP A 67 -4.03 -13.51 4.53
C ASP A 67 -3.53 -14.53 3.48
N ASN A 68 -3.97 -15.78 3.53
CA ASN A 68 -3.49 -16.78 2.57
C ASN A 68 -3.90 -16.49 1.11
N LYS A 69 -4.99 -15.76 0.90
CA LYS A 69 -5.58 -15.53 -0.43
C LYS A 69 -5.39 -14.10 -0.92
N PHE A 70 -5.46 -13.12 -0.03
CA PHE A 70 -5.50 -11.72 -0.40
C PHE A 70 -4.38 -10.90 0.22
N ILE A 71 -4.00 -9.84 -0.48
CA ILE A 71 -3.26 -8.70 0.04
C ILE A 71 -4.19 -7.50 -0.07
N ILE A 72 -4.26 -6.70 0.98
CA ILE A 72 -4.93 -5.40 0.96
C ILE A 72 -3.90 -4.32 1.25
N ALA A 73 -4.02 -3.18 0.57
CA ALA A 73 -3.07 -2.08 0.75
C ALA A 73 -3.77 -0.72 0.73
N TYR A 74 -3.21 0.21 1.49
CA TYR A 74 -3.55 1.63 1.47
C TYR A 74 -2.35 2.40 0.89
N GLN A 75 -2.63 3.25 -0.08
CA GLN A 75 -1.64 4.04 -0.77
C GLN A 75 -1.98 5.53 -0.70
N LEU A 76 -0.95 6.34 -0.55
CA LEU A 76 -1.03 7.80 -0.58
C LEU A 76 -0.29 8.34 -1.81
N TYR A 77 -0.86 9.32 -2.50
CA TYR A 77 -0.15 10.08 -3.52
C TYR A 77 0.82 11.06 -2.84
N ASP A 78 2.11 10.93 -3.13
CA ASP A 78 3.17 11.77 -2.57
C ASP A 78 3.44 13.06 -3.35
N GLY A 79 2.66 13.35 -4.40
CA GLY A 79 2.89 14.52 -5.25
C GLY A 79 4.03 14.36 -6.26
N SER A 80 4.65 13.18 -6.34
CA SER A 80 5.72 12.89 -7.29
C SER A 80 5.15 12.74 -8.71
N GLU A 81 5.85 13.27 -9.70
CA GLU A 81 5.58 13.05 -11.14
C GLU A 81 6.60 12.04 -11.74
N TRP A 82 7.56 11.55 -10.94
CA TRP A 82 8.70 10.76 -11.42
C TRP A 82 8.33 9.36 -11.92
N TYR A 83 7.11 8.90 -11.59
CA TYR A 83 6.67 7.53 -11.83
C TYR A 83 6.34 7.23 -13.30
N ASP A 84 6.20 8.23 -14.16
CA ASP A 84 5.88 8.05 -15.58
C ASP A 84 7.07 7.54 -16.44
N SER A 85 8.29 7.47 -15.88
CA SER A 85 9.50 7.44 -16.71
C SER A 85 10.01 6.07 -17.17
N ASN A 86 9.67 4.93 -16.52
CA ASN A 86 10.53 3.73 -16.62
C ASN A 86 9.83 2.36 -16.82
N GLN A 87 8.89 2.18 -17.75
CA GLN A 87 8.36 0.84 -18.10
C GLN A 87 8.04 0.62 -19.59
N ILE A 88 7.97 -0.64 -20.01
CA ILE A 88 7.66 -1.14 -21.36
C ILE A 88 6.21 -0.75 -21.75
N ALA A 89 5.98 -0.49 -23.04
CA ALA A 89 4.77 0.18 -23.55
C ALA A 89 3.41 -0.46 -23.21
N GLU A 90 3.32 -1.77 -22.95
CA GLU A 90 2.05 -2.45 -22.64
C GLU A 90 1.72 -2.46 -21.13
N GLU A 91 2.73 -2.61 -20.26
CA GLU A 91 2.57 -2.42 -18.80
C GLU A 91 2.30 -0.94 -18.44
N LYS A 92 2.77 -0.04 -19.31
CA LYS A 92 2.52 1.40 -19.22
C LYS A 92 1.03 1.72 -19.11
N ASP A 93 0.17 1.20 -19.97
CA ASP A 93 -1.22 1.68 -20.01
C ASP A 93 -1.98 1.39 -18.71
N SER A 94 -1.88 0.17 -18.17
CA SER A 94 -2.57 -0.21 -16.93
C SER A 94 -2.02 0.57 -15.72
N LEU A 95 -0.69 0.65 -15.57
CA LEU A 95 -0.06 1.31 -14.43
C LEU A 95 -0.13 2.84 -14.53
N LEU A 96 -0.18 3.43 -15.73
CA LEU A 96 -0.40 4.86 -15.96
C LEU A 96 -1.86 5.23 -15.64
N ILE A 97 -2.84 4.44 -16.09
CA ILE A 97 -4.25 4.67 -15.73
C ILE A 97 -4.45 4.59 -14.21
N GLN A 98 -3.83 3.60 -13.57
CA GLN A 98 -3.83 3.46 -12.12
C GLN A 98 -3.22 4.68 -11.42
N PHE A 99 -2.09 5.17 -11.94
CA PHE A 99 -1.40 6.33 -11.39
C PHE A 99 -2.17 7.65 -11.58
N ALA A 100 -2.79 7.87 -12.74
CA ALA A 100 -3.65 9.00 -13.00
C ALA A 100 -4.84 9.05 -12.02
N LYS A 101 -5.47 7.89 -11.76
CA LYS A 101 -6.52 7.77 -10.75
C LYS A 101 -6.01 8.04 -9.34
N LEU A 102 -4.82 7.56 -8.97
CA LEU A 102 -4.20 7.88 -7.67
C LEU A 102 -3.98 9.39 -7.51
N LYS A 103 -3.49 10.08 -8.55
CA LYS A 103 -3.26 11.53 -8.56
C LYS A 103 -4.54 12.32 -8.34
N GLU A 104 -5.65 11.86 -8.92
CA GLU A 104 -6.98 12.44 -8.72
C GLU A 104 -7.51 12.16 -7.31
N MET A 105 -7.44 10.91 -6.86
CA MET A 105 -8.02 10.48 -5.59
C MET A 105 -7.21 10.87 -4.35
N LYS A 106 -5.92 11.21 -4.51
CA LYS A 106 -4.92 11.50 -3.47
C LYS A 106 -4.59 10.37 -2.52
N HIS A 107 -5.54 9.52 -2.18
CA HIS A 107 -5.34 8.31 -1.41
C HIS A 107 -6.31 7.23 -1.88
N CYS A 108 -5.88 5.97 -1.81
CA CYS A 108 -6.70 4.87 -2.30
C CYS A 108 -6.39 3.54 -1.60
N TYR A 109 -7.24 2.56 -1.87
CA TYR A 109 -7.15 1.22 -1.36
C TYR A 109 -7.09 0.21 -2.50
N TRP A 110 -6.45 -0.92 -2.23
CA TRP A 110 -6.19 -1.98 -3.18
C TRP A 110 -6.50 -3.35 -2.59
N ILE A 111 -6.92 -4.28 -3.44
CA ILE A 111 -7.01 -5.71 -3.12
C ILE A 111 -6.25 -6.47 -4.22
N ILE A 112 -5.39 -7.39 -3.82
CA ILE A 112 -4.70 -8.32 -4.73
C ILE A 112 -5.12 -9.73 -4.37
N ASP A 113 -5.66 -10.45 -5.34
CA ASP A 113 -5.91 -11.90 -5.23
C ASP A 113 -4.64 -12.65 -5.64
N LYS A 114 -4.06 -13.40 -4.69
CA LYS A 114 -2.78 -14.09 -4.88
C LYS A 114 -2.88 -15.31 -5.78
N GLU A 115 -4.07 -15.91 -5.90
CA GLU A 115 -4.29 -17.11 -6.71
C GLU A 115 -4.41 -16.74 -8.18
N THR A 116 -5.23 -15.73 -8.48
CA THR A 116 -5.50 -15.27 -9.85
C THR A 116 -4.52 -14.21 -10.35
N GLY A 117 -3.81 -13.54 -9.43
CA GLY A 117 -2.97 -12.39 -9.74
C GLY A 117 -3.76 -11.11 -10.03
N GLN A 118 -5.08 -11.10 -9.83
CA GLN A 118 -5.91 -9.94 -10.09
C GLN A 118 -5.61 -8.80 -9.10
N VAL A 119 -5.36 -7.61 -9.64
CA VAL A 119 -5.20 -6.36 -8.86
C VAL A 119 -6.47 -5.53 -9.02
N ILE A 120 -7.16 -5.25 -7.92
CA ILE A 120 -8.41 -4.50 -7.86
C ILE A 120 -8.12 -3.15 -7.20
N GLY A 121 -8.16 -2.09 -8.00
CA GLY A 121 -7.99 -0.70 -7.56
C GLY A 121 -7.46 0.21 -8.66
N PRO A 122 -7.13 1.47 -8.32
CA PRO A 122 -7.30 2.10 -7.00
C PRO A 122 -8.79 2.34 -6.66
N MET A 123 -9.17 2.22 -5.39
CA MET A 123 -10.57 2.40 -4.92
C MET A 123 -10.69 3.36 -3.74
N ARG A 124 -11.86 3.99 -3.56
CA ARG A 124 -12.21 4.72 -2.33
C ARG A 124 -12.56 3.74 -1.22
N LYS A 125 -12.47 4.18 0.04
CA LYS A 125 -12.73 3.33 1.21
C LYS A 125 -14.07 2.59 1.15
N LEU A 126 -15.16 3.29 0.82
CA LEU A 126 -16.50 2.68 0.76
C LEU A 126 -16.57 1.54 -0.27
N GLU A 127 -15.94 1.70 -1.43
CA GLU A 127 -15.89 0.66 -2.46
C GLU A 127 -15.00 -0.51 -2.02
N PHE A 128 -13.86 -0.19 -1.42
CA PHE A 128 -12.93 -1.17 -0.86
C PHE A 128 -13.60 -2.04 0.21
N ASP A 129 -14.32 -1.43 1.16
CA ASP A 129 -15.02 -2.14 2.23
C ASP A 129 -16.06 -3.12 1.63
N ARG A 130 -16.88 -2.64 0.67
CA ARG A 130 -17.86 -3.47 -0.05
C ARG A 130 -17.20 -4.63 -0.81
N LYS A 131 -16.06 -4.39 -1.45
CA LYS A 131 -15.31 -5.42 -2.16
C LYS A 131 -14.70 -6.45 -1.21
N CYS A 132 -14.17 -6.02 -0.07
CA CYS A 132 -13.66 -6.92 0.95
C CYS A 132 -14.75 -7.84 1.50
N GLU A 133 -15.95 -7.29 1.75
CA GLU A 133 -17.12 -8.08 2.18
C GLU A 133 -17.52 -9.10 1.11
N ALA A 134 -17.65 -8.67 -0.15
CA ALA A 134 -18.06 -9.53 -1.27
C ALA A 134 -17.05 -10.65 -1.57
N LEU A 135 -15.77 -10.39 -1.38
CA LEU A 135 -14.69 -11.36 -1.58
C LEU A 135 -14.35 -12.16 -0.30
N HIS A 136 -15.02 -11.87 0.81
CA HIS A 136 -14.76 -12.46 2.13
C HIS A 136 -13.29 -12.36 2.57
N VAL A 137 -12.67 -11.19 2.34
CA VAL A 137 -11.29 -10.91 2.73
C VAL A 137 -11.17 -10.96 4.26
N LYS A 138 -10.20 -11.73 4.77
CA LYS A 138 -9.94 -11.86 6.22
C LYS A 138 -8.76 -11.02 6.69
N ALA A 139 -7.91 -10.62 5.76
CA ALA A 139 -6.79 -9.70 5.99
C ALA A 139 -7.26 -8.41 6.67
N LYS A 140 -6.45 -7.90 7.60
CA LYS A 140 -6.68 -6.61 8.27
C LYS A 140 -5.42 -5.76 8.19
N MET A 141 -5.58 -4.49 7.83
CA MET A 141 -4.47 -3.53 7.89
C MET A 141 -4.19 -3.15 9.35
N ARG A 142 -2.96 -2.75 9.64
CA ARG A 142 -2.59 -2.34 11.01
C ARG A 142 -3.05 -0.91 11.27
N HIS A 143 -3.83 -0.69 12.33
CA HIS A 143 -4.36 0.64 12.68
C HIS A 143 -3.30 1.74 12.91
N PHE A 144 -2.06 1.36 13.21
CA PHE A 144 -0.99 2.31 13.57
C PHE A 144 -0.63 3.29 12.44
N HIS A 145 -0.73 2.87 11.17
CA HIS A 145 -0.32 3.70 10.03
C HIS A 145 -1.43 4.63 9.52
N GLU A 146 -2.69 4.33 9.82
CA GLU A 146 -3.82 5.23 9.50
C GLU A 146 -3.87 6.42 10.47
N LYS A 147 -3.65 6.19 11.76
CA LYS A 147 -3.81 7.22 12.81
C LYS A 147 -2.90 8.44 12.62
N LYS A 148 -1.62 8.24 12.26
CA LYS A 148 -0.69 9.35 11.95
C LYS A 148 -1.08 10.18 10.73
N PHE A 149 -1.79 9.59 9.77
CA PHE A 149 -2.25 10.28 8.58
C PHE A 149 -3.49 11.15 8.88
N TRP A 150 -4.45 10.60 9.63
CA TRP A 150 -5.66 11.33 10.02
C TRP A 150 -5.41 12.43 11.07
N GLU A 151 -4.42 12.26 11.95
CA GLU A 151 -4.03 13.28 12.94
C GLU A 151 -3.25 14.46 12.32
N GLY A 152 -2.76 14.32 11.08
CA GLY A 152 -1.98 15.35 10.37
C GLY A 152 -2.77 16.15 9.31
N MET A 153 -4.00 15.74 8.97
CA MET A 153 -4.89 16.52 8.09
C MET A 153 -5.80 17.41 8.95
N SER A 154 -5.80 18.72 8.71
CA SER A 154 -6.88 19.56 9.26
C SER A 154 -8.19 19.15 8.59
N MET A 155 -9.30 19.40 9.28
CA MET A 155 -10.65 19.01 8.84
C MET A 155 -11.07 19.66 7.49
N GLU A 156 -10.24 20.57 6.96
CA GLU A 156 -10.43 21.30 5.71
C GLU A 156 -9.92 20.57 4.45
N ASP A 157 -9.00 19.60 4.58
CA ASP A 157 -8.41 18.88 3.43
C ASP A 157 -9.23 17.65 2.98
N ILE A 158 -10.31 17.34 3.71
CA ILE A 158 -11.26 16.30 3.34
C ILE A 158 -12.26 16.95 2.37
N ASP A 159 -12.05 16.83 1.05
CA ASP A 159 -13.08 17.15 0.06
C ASP A 159 -14.34 16.33 0.37
N PRO A 160 -15.39 16.96 0.91
CA PRO A 160 -16.54 16.27 1.45
C PRO A 160 -17.65 16.36 0.41
N ASP A 161 -17.43 15.87 -0.82
CA ASP A 161 -18.52 15.83 -1.80
C ASP A 161 -19.61 14.86 -1.32
N SER A 162 -20.83 15.25 -0.97
CA SER A 162 -21.43 16.45 -0.34
C SER A 162 -22.94 16.23 -0.15
N THR A 163 -23.43 15.03 -0.47
CA THR A 163 -24.85 14.67 -0.34
C THR A 163 -25.09 13.69 0.81
N GLN A 164 -24.18 12.74 1.08
CA GLN A 164 -24.42 11.71 2.10
C GLN A 164 -24.35 12.20 3.54
N ARG A 165 -23.43 13.11 3.90
CA ARG A 165 -23.40 13.68 5.26
C ARG A 165 -24.64 14.54 5.55
N LYS A 166 -25.08 15.37 4.59
CA LYS A 166 -26.32 16.15 4.76
C LYS A 166 -27.55 15.26 4.95
N ILE A 167 -27.62 14.11 4.26
CA ILE A 167 -28.70 13.13 4.46
C ILE A 167 -28.59 12.46 5.84
N MET A 168 -27.38 12.13 6.29
CA MET A 168 -27.16 11.47 7.57
C MET A 168 -27.42 12.40 8.76
N ASP A 169 -27.01 13.66 8.66
CA ASP A 169 -27.27 14.69 9.68
C ASP A 169 -28.76 15.04 9.75
N ALA A 170 -29.44 15.15 8.59
CA ALA A 170 -30.90 15.34 8.56
C ALA A 170 -31.69 14.14 9.10
N ALA A 171 -31.17 12.92 8.92
CA ALA A 171 -31.75 11.70 9.48
C ALA A 171 -31.54 11.58 11.00
N MET A 172 -30.41 12.04 11.54
CA MET A 172 -30.19 12.04 12.99
C MET A 172 -30.98 13.15 13.71
N ASP A 173 -31.17 14.31 13.08
CA ASP A 173 -31.97 15.41 13.64
C ASP A 173 -33.48 15.09 13.68
N THR A 174 -33.98 14.25 12.77
CA THR A 174 -35.37 13.78 12.80
C THR A 174 -35.61 12.70 13.85
N VAL A 175 -34.62 11.83 14.10
CA VAL A 175 -34.73 10.79 15.15
C VAL A 175 -34.69 11.38 16.55
N THR A 176 -33.90 12.44 16.77
CA THR A 176 -33.78 13.09 18.09
C THR A 176 -34.97 13.99 18.43
N LYS A 177 -35.59 14.65 17.43
CA LYS A 177 -36.80 15.47 17.64
C LYS A 177 -38.10 14.66 17.70
N GLY A 178 -38.13 13.43 17.22
CA GLY A 178 -39.31 12.54 17.29
C GLY A 178 -39.49 11.81 18.63
N SER A 179 -38.46 11.73 19.47
CA SER A 179 -38.47 10.93 20.71
C SER A 179 -38.78 11.75 21.98
N SER A 180 -39.08 13.05 21.86
CA SER A 180 -39.35 13.94 23.01
C SER A 180 -40.81 14.40 23.12
N ALA A 181 -41.73 13.72 22.42
CA ALA A 181 -43.16 13.92 22.55
C ALA A 181 -43.89 12.59 22.82
N GLN A 182 -43.77 12.08 24.04
CA GLN A 182 -44.73 11.18 24.67
C GLN A 182 -44.68 11.31 26.18
#